data_AF-A0A847FQD3-F1
#
_entry.id   AF-A0A847FQD3-F1
#
_cell.length_a   1.000
_cell.length_b   1.000
_cell.length_c   1.000
_cell.angle_alpha   90.00
_cell.angle_beta   90.00
_cell.angle_gamma   90.00
#
_symmetry.space_group_name_H-M   'P 1'
#
loop_
_entity.id
_entity.type
_entity.pdbx_description
1 polymer ?
#
loop_
_entity_poly.entity_id
_entity_poly.type
_entity_poly.pdbx_seq_one_letter_code
_entity_poly.pdbx_strand_id
1 'polypeptide(L)'
;MALYRPLVDLNGHEGMGGRTLLYMLDAIYAGRGWNGAPSKWSVPPFCSTPECNAGDEWWPASLFLSMDPVAIDSVAFDFLSLRTDWPEVLDVEGVQDYLHEMALADDPPSGTFYDPEDDGTAMASQGAHEHWNGAAHKQYSRNTGAGHGIDLLYVTEDPTGNAAVRRTEEPIVIDGFLDAAWDEAPVQAVDNVLFGVDTIGGDDDLSASYQTLYDDTHLYVVASVTDDLLVNDSFSKDDDDCVVLLIDGDYSRGASYDGTNDFDLGFCWNDTAVAVGASSAPIPPGAAFQILQTVEGYRVEIRLPLDETGITPGYGGLFGLDVHVNDDDDGGAGDAEIAWWASVDAAPQPPSAFGAGRLEGPQEVDVNAAPGEGGVLLKWAHFAWNDAYEVHRSADPYFEPDATTLVDEVPAPESQYPDAAPGNALYYVVRARQSGLGIPSNRTGRFLFDLAVP
;
A
#
# COMPACT_ATOMS: atom_id res chain seq x y z
N MET A 1 -36.01 15.46 -6.56
CA MET A 1 -35.77 14.19 -5.85
C MET A 1 -37.05 13.41 -5.75
N ALA A 2 -36.94 12.10 -5.55
CA ALA A 2 -38.06 11.19 -5.33
C ALA A 2 -39.03 11.12 -6.51
N LEU A 3 -38.49 10.97 -7.72
CA LEU A 3 -39.26 10.75 -8.93
C LEU A 3 -38.83 9.45 -9.57
N TYR A 4 -39.77 8.79 -10.26
CA TYR A 4 -39.47 7.67 -11.15
C TYR A 4 -38.31 7.99 -12.09
N ARG A 5 -37.32 7.10 -12.16
CA ARG A 5 -36.17 7.22 -13.07
C ARG A 5 -36.07 6.01 -14.01
N PRO A 6 -36.17 6.20 -15.34
CA PRO A 6 -36.12 5.09 -16.29
C PRO A 6 -34.74 4.40 -16.36
N LEU A 7 -33.68 5.04 -15.87
CA LEU A 7 -32.35 4.42 -15.74
C LEU A 7 -32.34 3.29 -14.70
N VAL A 8 -33.23 3.35 -13.70
CA VAL A 8 -33.35 2.33 -12.65
C VAL A 8 -33.88 1.02 -13.27
N ASP A 9 -34.96 1.09 -14.04
CA ASP A 9 -35.49 -0.07 -14.79
C ASP A 9 -34.49 -0.60 -15.82
N LEU A 10 -33.82 0.30 -16.55
CA LEU A 10 -32.84 -0.11 -17.55
C LEU A 10 -31.70 -0.91 -16.93
N ASN A 11 -31.08 -0.41 -15.86
CA ASN A 11 -30.00 -1.10 -15.17
C ASN A 11 -30.49 -2.36 -14.43
N GLY A 12 -31.76 -2.36 -14.01
CA GLY A 12 -32.38 -3.43 -13.25
C GLY A 12 -32.94 -4.60 -14.04
N HIS A 13 -33.16 -4.42 -15.33
CA HIS A 13 -33.72 -5.44 -16.21
C HIS A 13 -32.83 -6.70 -16.22
N GLU A 14 -33.40 -7.90 -16.10
CA GLU A 14 -32.72 -9.21 -16.06
C GLU A 14 -31.75 -9.47 -17.23
N GLY A 15 -31.96 -8.77 -18.35
CA GLY A 15 -31.11 -8.82 -19.53
C GLY A 15 -29.76 -8.13 -19.33
N MET A 16 -29.67 -7.23 -18.35
CA MET A 16 -28.49 -6.41 -18.03
C MET A 16 -28.13 -6.46 -16.54
N GLY A 17 -29.08 -6.14 -15.66
CA GLY A 17 -28.98 -6.20 -14.21
C GLY A 17 -28.65 -7.61 -13.71
N GLY A 18 -27.60 -7.71 -12.88
CA GLY A 18 -27.09 -9.00 -12.39
C GLY A 18 -26.26 -9.81 -13.39
N ARG A 19 -26.11 -9.36 -14.64
CA ARG A 19 -25.21 -9.97 -15.65
C ARG A 19 -23.99 -9.12 -16.00
N THR A 20 -24.07 -7.82 -15.77
CA THR A 20 -22.92 -6.92 -15.90
C THR A 20 -21.99 -7.12 -14.71
N LEU A 21 -20.77 -7.60 -14.99
CA LEU A 21 -19.76 -7.87 -13.95
C LEU A 21 -18.85 -6.68 -13.68
N LEU A 22 -18.61 -5.83 -14.68
CA LEU A 22 -17.63 -4.75 -14.61
C LEU A 22 -18.19 -3.49 -15.28
N TYR A 23 -18.16 -2.40 -14.53
CA TYR A 23 -18.44 -1.05 -14.99
C TYR A 23 -17.12 -0.31 -15.13
N MET A 24 -16.96 0.39 -16.26
CA MET A 24 -15.76 1.14 -16.59
C MET A 24 -16.15 2.57 -16.95
N LEU A 25 -15.50 3.54 -16.33
CA LEU A 25 -15.60 4.94 -16.72
C LEU A 25 -14.26 5.38 -17.32
N ASP A 26 -14.29 5.71 -18.61
CA ASP A 26 -13.20 6.38 -19.29
C ASP A 26 -13.23 7.87 -18.90
N ALA A 27 -12.31 8.23 -18.01
CA ALA A 27 -12.08 9.59 -17.54
C ALA A 27 -10.69 10.08 -18.00
N ILE A 28 -10.23 9.68 -19.20
CA ILE A 28 -8.98 10.21 -19.76
C ILE A 28 -9.12 11.72 -19.99
N TYR A 29 -10.28 12.13 -20.48
CA TYR A 29 -10.67 13.50 -20.73
C TYR A 29 -12.06 13.77 -20.15
N ALA A 30 -12.26 14.96 -19.59
CA ALA A 30 -13.58 15.39 -19.11
C ALA A 30 -13.93 16.78 -19.65
N GLY A 31 -15.22 17.00 -19.90
CA GLY A 31 -15.78 18.26 -20.37
C GLY A 31 -17.09 18.60 -19.66
N ARG A 32 -17.49 19.88 -19.70
CA ARG A 32 -18.61 20.46 -18.93
C ARG A 32 -20.00 19.82 -19.21
N GLY A 33 -20.10 18.94 -20.19
CA GLY A 33 -21.32 18.24 -20.54
C GLY A 33 -21.11 17.34 -21.75
N TRP A 34 -22.17 16.72 -22.23
CA TRP A 34 -22.13 15.74 -23.34
C TRP A 34 -21.52 16.28 -24.64
N ASN A 35 -21.49 17.61 -24.85
CA ASN A 35 -20.86 18.28 -25.98
C ASN A 35 -19.75 19.27 -25.58
N GLY A 36 -19.27 19.20 -24.34
CA GLY A 36 -18.25 20.10 -23.81
C GLY A 36 -16.87 19.83 -24.43
N ALA A 37 -16.08 20.89 -24.60
CA ALA A 37 -14.68 20.72 -24.94
C ALA A 37 -13.92 20.12 -23.74
N PRO A 38 -13.01 19.14 -23.95
CA PRO A 38 -12.15 18.66 -22.89
C PRO A 38 -11.33 19.78 -22.24
N SER A 39 -11.22 19.78 -20.92
CA SER A 39 -10.38 20.72 -20.19
C SER A 39 -9.55 20.02 -19.11
N LYS A 40 -8.39 20.64 -18.81
CA LYS A 40 -7.56 20.29 -17.67
C LYS A 40 -8.24 20.68 -16.35
N TRP A 41 -7.87 20.01 -15.28
CA TRP A 41 -8.43 20.13 -13.95
C TRP A 41 -7.41 20.84 -13.05
N SER A 42 -7.89 21.84 -12.31
CA SER A 42 -7.09 22.60 -11.34
C SER A 42 -7.48 22.20 -9.93
N VAL A 43 -7.52 20.89 -9.67
CA VAL A 43 -7.87 20.29 -8.37
C VAL A 43 -7.02 19.03 -8.14
N PRO A 44 -6.53 18.75 -6.92
CA PRO A 44 -5.75 17.55 -6.66
C PRO A 44 -6.58 16.26 -6.85
N PRO A 45 -6.02 15.19 -7.45
CA PRO A 45 -4.60 14.98 -7.77
C PRO A 45 -4.19 15.45 -9.19
N PHE A 46 -5.01 16.23 -9.89
CA PHE A 46 -4.77 16.65 -11.27
C PHE A 46 -3.96 17.96 -11.35
N CYS A 47 -3.11 18.20 -10.37
CA CYS A 47 -2.15 19.29 -10.29
C CYS A 47 -1.06 18.86 -9.30
N SER A 48 0.12 19.49 -9.34
CA SER A 48 1.27 19.10 -8.51
C SER A 48 1.21 19.60 -7.06
N THR A 49 0.42 20.64 -6.76
CA THR A 49 0.33 21.21 -5.39
C THR A 49 -1.12 21.32 -4.89
N PRO A 50 -1.38 21.29 -3.57
CA PRO A 50 -2.73 21.43 -3.02
C PRO A 50 -3.47 22.71 -3.47
N GLU A 51 -2.73 23.79 -3.72
CA GLU A 51 -3.25 25.08 -4.15
C GLU A 51 -3.57 25.16 -5.66
N CYS A 52 -3.11 24.17 -6.44
CA CYS A 52 -3.17 24.13 -7.91
C CYS A 52 -2.94 25.50 -8.56
N ASN A 53 -1.69 25.99 -8.49
CA ASN A 53 -1.33 27.30 -9.02
C ASN A 53 -1.64 27.41 -10.53
N ALA A 54 -1.91 28.63 -11.01
CA ALA A 54 -2.22 28.87 -12.41
C ALA A 54 -1.10 28.34 -13.33
N GLY A 55 -1.45 27.46 -14.28
CA GLY A 55 -0.50 26.78 -15.17
C GLY A 55 -0.12 25.36 -14.72
N ASP A 56 -0.56 24.91 -13.55
CA ASP A 56 -0.34 23.56 -13.01
C ASP A 56 -1.54 22.63 -13.20
N GLU A 57 -2.43 22.92 -14.16
CA GLU A 57 -3.61 22.09 -14.40
C GLU A 57 -3.27 20.88 -15.28
N TRP A 58 -3.67 19.68 -14.87
CA TRP A 58 -3.40 18.43 -15.58
C TRP A 58 -4.67 17.82 -16.16
N TRP A 59 -4.52 16.87 -17.07
CA TRP A 59 -5.65 16.08 -17.58
C TRP A 59 -6.08 15.07 -16.51
N PRO A 60 -7.38 14.75 -16.38
CA PRO A 60 -7.83 13.73 -15.44
C PRO A 60 -7.13 12.39 -15.64
N ALA A 61 -6.87 11.99 -16.90
CA ALA A 61 -6.02 10.85 -17.25
C ALA A 61 -6.32 9.58 -16.42
N SER A 62 -7.60 9.34 -16.11
CA SER A 62 -8.03 8.34 -15.14
C SER A 62 -8.90 7.26 -15.78
N LEU A 63 -8.88 6.07 -15.20
CA LEU A 63 -9.81 4.98 -15.49
C LEU A 63 -10.43 4.52 -14.18
N PHE A 64 -11.76 4.53 -14.08
CA PHE A 64 -12.45 3.97 -12.92
C PHE A 64 -13.04 2.62 -13.26
N LEU A 65 -12.95 1.69 -12.31
CA LEU A 65 -13.44 0.33 -12.42
C LEU A 65 -14.28 0.01 -11.19
N SER A 66 -15.44 -0.62 -11.38
CA SER A 66 -16.30 -1.06 -10.29
C SER A 66 -17.11 -2.29 -10.68
N MET A 67 -17.40 -3.14 -9.71
CA MET A 67 -18.42 -4.20 -9.85
C MET A 67 -19.80 -3.73 -9.37
N ASP A 68 -19.88 -2.52 -8.80
CA ASP A 68 -21.09 -1.88 -8.33
C ASP A 68 -21.43 -0.67 -9.24
N PRO A 69 -22.56 -0.70 -9.97
CA PRO A 69 -22.98 0.37 -10.88
C PRO A 69 -23.29 1.68 -10.18
N VAL A 70 -23.79 1.62 -8.95
CA VAL A 70 -24.19 2.80 -8.19
C VAL A 70 -22.95 3.48 -7.63
N ALA A 71 -21.99 2.69 -7.14
CA ALA A 71 -20.77 3.20 -6.55
C ALA A 71 -19.90 3.97 -7.55
N ILE A 72 -19.72 3.46 -8.78
CA ILE A 72 -18.85 4.12 -9.77
C ILE A 72 -19.37 5.50 -10.18
N ASP A 73 -20.68 5.62 -10.37
CA ASP A 73 -21.30 6.90 -10.73
C ASP A 73 -21.39 7.85 -9.53
N SER A 74 -21.47 7.32 -8.29
CA SER A 74 -21.35 8.11 -7.05
C SER A 74 -19.96 8.73 -6.93
N VAL A 75 -18.91 7.93 -7.17
CA VAL A 75 -17.51 8.41 -7.19
C VAL A 75 -17.31 9.45 -8.31
N ALA A 76 -17.82 9.17 -9.50
CA ALA A 76 -17.70 10.10 -10.63
C ALA A 76 -18.39 11.45 -10.35
N PHE A 77 -19.55 11.42 -9.69
CA PHE A 77 -20.26 12.62 -9.25
C PHE A 77 -19.39 13.46 -8.31
N ASP A 78 -18.78 12.83 -7.31
CA ASP A 78 -17.92 13.51 -6.35
C ASP A 78 -16.70 14.16 -7.02
N PHE A 79 -16.04 13.48 -7.97
CA PHE A 79 -14.94 14.08 -8.75
C PHE A 79 -15.40 15.28 -9.58
N LEU A 80 -16.55 15.19 -10.25
CA LEU A 80 -17.11 16.30 -11.00
C LEU A 80 -17.50 17.48 -10.09
N SER A 81 -17.89 17.21 -8.84
CA SER A 81 -18.24 18.24 -7.85
C SER A 81 -17.06 19.09 -7.39
N LEU A 82 -15.83 18.62 -7.59
CA LEU A 82 -14.61 19.40 -7.33
C LEU A 82 -14.47 20.61 -8.28
N ARG A 83 -15.16 20.60 -9.42
CA ARG A 83 -15.03 21.63 -10.46
C ARG A 83 -15.80 22.89 -10.07
N THR A 84 -15.09 23.85 -9.48
CA THR A 84 -15.65 25.18 -9.16
C THR A 84 -15.93 26.06 -10.37
N ASP A 85 -15.32 25.76 -11.53
CA ASP A 85 -15.55 26.48 -12.79
C ASP A 85 -16.78 25.95 -13.57
N TRP A 86 -17.39 24.85 -13.11
CA TRP A 86 -18.61 24.26 -13.68
C TRP A 86 -19.79 24.28 -12.69
N PRO A 87 -20.13 25.44 -12.08
CA PRO A 87 -21.08 25.50 -10.96
C PRO A 87 -22.44 24.85 -11.29
N GLU A 88 -22.93 25.03 -12.53
CA GLU A 88 -24.27 24.59 -12.93
C GLU A 88 -24.45 23.08 -13.18
N VAL A 89 -23.38 22.27 -13.23
CA VAL A 89 -23.48 20.87 -13.72
C VAL A 89 -24.07 19.94 -12.66
N LEU A 90 -23.86 20.21 -11.37
CA LEU A 90 -24.25 19.35 -10.25
C LEU A 90 -25.05 20.06 -9.14
N ASP A 91 -25.31 21.36 -9.27
CA ASP A 91 -26.05 22.18 -8.29
C ASP A 91 -27.50 21.72 -8.04
N VAL A 92 -28.00 20.78 -8.85
CA VAL A 92 -29.34 20.23 -8.71
C VAL A 92 -29.23 18.76 -8.33
N GLU A 93 -29.64 18.45 -7.10
CA GLU A 93 -29.75 17.10 -6.56
C GLU A 93 -30.50 16.11 -7.48
N GLY A 94 -31.38 16.64 -8.34
CA GLY A 94 -32.07 15.88 -9.38
C GLY A 94 -31.16 15.15 -10.38
N VAL A 95 -29.87 15.51 -10.47
CA VAL A 95 -28.86 14.86 -11.33
C VAL A 95 -28.46 13.49 -10.79
N GLN A 96 -28.40 13.33 -9.47
CA GLN A 96 -28.09 12.05 -8.81
C GLN A 96 -29.31 11.30 -8.27
N ASP A 97 -30.51 11.79 -8.57
CA ASP A 97 -31.77 11.18 -8.12
C ASP A 97 -31.91 9.71 -8.56
N TYR A 98 -31.34 9.33 -9.70
CA TYR A 98 -31.34 7.93 -10.12
C TYR A 98 -30.41 7.06 -9.27
N LEU A 99 -29.32 7.60 -8.71
CA LEU A 99 -28.43 6.87 -7.79
C LEU A 99 -29.13 6.58 -6.47
N HIS A 100 -29.88 7.55 -5.93
CA HIS A 100 -30.73 7.34 -4.75
C HIS A 100 -31.79 6.25 -4.99
N GLU A 101 -32.45 6.29 -6.15
CA GLU A 101 -33.48 5.31 -6.52
C GLU A 101 -32.88 3.92 -6.80
N MET A 102 -31.68 3.82 -7.37
CA MET A 102 -31.00 2.54 -7.60
C MET A 102 -30.44 1.92 -6.31
N ALA A 103 -29.85 2.74 -5.43
CA ALA A 103 -29.31 2.28 -4.15
C ALA A 103 -30.39 1.74 -3.20
N LEU A 104 -31.61 2.27 -3.33
CA LEU A 104 -32.76 1.92 -2.50
C LEU A 104 -33.90 1.35 -3.35
N ALA A 105 -33.61 0.61 -4.42
CA ALA A 105 -34.64 0.16 -5.35
C ALA A 105 -35.75 -0.72 -4.70
N ASP A 106 -35.47 -1.31 -3.54
CA ASP A 106 -36.40 -2.07 -2.70
C ASP A 106 -37.30 -1.20 -1.81
N ASP A 107 -36.88 0.03 -1.50
CA ASP A 107 -37.67 1.06 -0.80
C ASP A 107 -37.32 2.47 -1.33
N PRO A 108 -37.65 2.78 -2.60
CA PRO A 108 -37.08 3.95 -3.25
C PRO A 108 -37.76 5.23 -2.75
N PRO A 109 -37.04 6.37 -2.67
CA PRO A 109 -37.60 7.63 -2.21
C PRO A 109 -38.86 8.08 -2.96
N SER A 110 -38.99 7.75 -4.25
CA SER A 110 -40.17 8.03 -5.07
C SER A 110 -41.41 7.20 -4.70
N GLY A 111 -41.24 6.10 -3.96
CA GLY A 111 -42.29 5.10 -3.73
C GLY A 111 -42.66 4.29 -4.98
N THR A 112 -41.84 4.36 -6.03
CA THR A 112 -42.02 3.56 -7.25
C THR A 112 -41.83 2.07 -6.94
N PHE A 113 -42.70 1.23 -7.49
CA PHE A 113 -42.46 -0.21 -7.55
C PHE A 113 -41.66 -0.52 -8.82
N TYR A 114 -40.34 -0.65 -8.71
CA TYR A 114 -39.49 -1.01 -9.84
C TYR A 114 -39.54 -2.52 -10.06
N ASP A 115 -40.08 -2.91 -11.21
CA ASP A 115 -40.21 -4.29 -11.69
C ASP A 115 -40.10 -4.26 -13.23
N PRO A 116 -38.87 -4.14 -13.76
CA PRO A 116 -38.66 -3.99 -15.19
C PRO A 116 -39.07 -5.23 -16.02
N GLU A 117 -39.20 -6.40 -15.38
CA GLU A 117 -39.62 -7.66 -16.04
C GLU A 117 -41.13 -7.90 -16.00
N ASP A 118 -41.87 -7.11 -15.21
CA ASP A 118 -43.30 -7.32 -14.93
C ASP A 118 -43.58 -8.73 -14.36
N ASP A 119 -42.68 -9.22 -13.49
CA ASP A 119 -42.76 -10.56 -12.88
C ASP A 119 -43.44 -10.57 -11.49
N GLY A 120 -43.72 -9.38 -10.95
CA GLY A 120 -44.34 -9.13 -9.66
C GLY A 120 -43.35 -9.02 -8.50
N THR A 121 -42.04 -9.05 -8.75
CA THR A 121 -40.98 -8.94 -7.74
C THR A 121 -40.38 -7.54 -7.75
N ALA A 122 -40.41 -6.87 -6.60
CA ALA A 122 -39.70 -5.60 -6.44
C ALA A 122 -38.20 -5.82 -6.60
N MET A 123 -37.57 -4.92 -7.33
CA MET A 123 -36.13 -4.90 -7.47
C MET A 123 -35.42 -4.70 -6.13
N ALA A 124 -34.29 -5.39 -5.92
CA ALA A 124 -33.40 -5.15 -4.80
C ALA A 124 -32.43 -3.99 -5.07
N SER A 125 -31.82 -3.45 -4.02
CA SER A 125 -30.71 -2.49 -4.14
C SER A 125 -29.67 -2.92 -5.18
N GLN A 126 -29.28 -1.98 -6.04
CA GLN A 126 -28.30 -2.19 -7.11
C GLN A 126 -26.87 -1.90 -6.67
N GLY A 127 -26.67 -1.35 -5.46
CA GLY A 127 -25.35 -0.92 -5.01
C GLY A 127 -25.37 0.18 -3.96
N ALA A 128 -24.19 0.69 -3.63
CA ALA A 128 -24.01 1.76 -2.64
C ALA A 128 -23.98 3.15 -3.29
N HIS A 129 -24.84 4.05 -2.80
CA HIS A 129 -24.74 5.49 -3.06
C HIS A 129 -24.38 6.22 -1.77
N GLU A 130 -23.25 6.91 -1.79
CA GLU A 130 -22.77 7.76 -0.71
C GLU A 130 -21.77 8.78 -1.27
N HIS A 131 -21.45 9.77 -0.47
CA HIS A 131 -20.45 10.79 -0.79
C HIS A 131 -19.23 10.61 0.09
N TRP A 132 -18.06 10.99 -0.43
CA TRP A 132 -16.84 11.01 0.37
C TRP A 132 -16.94 11.99 1.54
N ASN A 133 -16.04 11.86 2.51
CA ASN A 133 -15.91 12.80 3.63
C ASN A 133 -15.36 14.18 3.22
N GLY A 134 -14.82 14.33 2.01
CA GLY A 134 -14.42 15.62 1.43
C GLY A 134 -13.38 15.52 0.31
N ALA A 135 -13.20 16.63 -0.41
CA ALA A 135 -12.30 16.75 -1.57
C ALA A 135 -10.83 16.43 -1.28
N ALA A 136 -10.38 16.64 -0.04
CA ALA A 136 -9.00 16.38 0.36
C ALA A 136 -8.75 14.88 0.55
N HIS A 137 -9.52 14.24 1.43
CA HIS A 137 -9.31 12.85 1.83
C HIS A 137 -9.98 11.84 0.89
N LYS A 138 -11.09 12.20 0.25
CA LYS A 138 -11.81 11.37 -0.74
C LYS A 138 -12.15 9.95 -0.22
N GLN A 139 -12.41 9.83 1.08
CA GLN A 139 -12.69 8.55 1.74
C GLN A 139 -14.21 8.32 1.84
N TYR A 140 -14.62 7.10 1.54
CA TYR A 140 -15.98 6.58 1.69
C TYR A 140 -16.12 5.70 2.94
N SER A 141 -17.31 5.13 3.18
CA SER A 141 -17.60 4.41 4.42
C SER A 141 -16.64 3.24 4.65
N ARG A 142 -16.27 2.48 3.62
CA ARG A 142 -15.30 1.37 3.79
C ARG A 142 -13.85 1.84 3.93
N ASN A 143 -13.48 2.96 3.30
CA ASN A 143 -12.15 3.56 3.51
C ASN A 143 -11.94 3.98 4.98
N THR A 144 -13.02 4.27 5.73
CA THR A 144 -12.98 4.65 7.15
C THR A 144 -13.21 3.48 8.12
N GLY A 145 -13.19 2.24 7.61
CA GLY A 145 -13.32 1.02 8.42
C GLY A 145 -14.77 0.57 8.69
N ALA A 146 -15.78 1.17 8.06
CA ALA A 146 -17.13 0.60 8.09
C ALA A 146 -17.18 -0.68 7.22
N GLY A 147 -17.83 -1.74 7.70
CA GLY A 147 -17.88 -3.03 7.01
C GLY A 147 -18.71 -3.05 5.70
N HIS A 148 -19.37 -1.95 5.35
CA HIS A 148 -20.27 -1.80 4.19
C HIS A 148 -20.09 -0.41 3.55
N GLY A 149 -20.41 -0.26 2.26
CA GLY A 149 -20.32 1.00 1.51
C GLY A 149 -19.31 0.97 0.35
N ILE A 150 -18.88 2.15 -0.10
CA ILE A 150 -17.89 2.35 -1.15
C ILE A 150 -16.48 2.31 -0.53
N ASP A 151 -15.53 1.77 -1.29
CA ASP A 151 -14.10 1.69 -0.98
C ASP A 151 -13.34 2.23 -2.20
N LEU A 152 -12.96 3.51 -2.18
CA LEU A 152 -12.20 4.10 -3.28
C LEU A 152 -10.73 3.72 -3.14
N LEU A 153 -10.23 2.92 -4.08
CA LEU A 153 -8.84 2.49 -4.12
C LEU A 153 -8.11 3.21 -5.25
N TYR A 154 -6.99 3.84 -4.92
CA TYR A 154 -6.07 4.36 -5.93
C TYR A 154 -5.17 3.22 -6.38
N VAL A 155 -5.27 2.85 -7.66
CA VAL A 155 -4.19 2.13 -8.32
C VAL A 155 -3.20 3.18 -8.77
N THR A 156 -2.41 3.69 -7.82
CA THR A 156 -1.09 4.21 -8.20
C THR A 156 -0.32 3.02 -8.74
N GLU A 157 0.54 3.21 -9.74
CA GLU A 157 1.52 2.16 -10.04
C GLU A 157 2.14 1.77 -8.70
N ASP A 158 1.94 0.51 -8.28
CA ASP A 158 2.81 -0.10 -7.28
C ASP A 158 4.20 0.16 -7.84
N PRO A 159 5.04 0.96 -7.16
CA PRO A 159 6.32 1.32 -7.72
C PRO A 159 6.98 0.03 -8.17
N THR A 160 7.24 -0.11 -9.47
CA THR A 160 7.65 -1.40 -10.04
C THR A 160 9.01 -1.89 -9.51
N GLY A 161 9.59 -1.18 -8.53
CA GLY A 161 10.78 -1.52 -7.74
C GLY A 161 10.52 -1.45 -6.23
N ASN A 162 9.59 -2.24 -5.70
CA ASN A 162 9.48 -2.45 -4.25
C ASN A 162 10.78 -3.06 -3.70
N ALA A 163 11.24 -2.56 -2.55
CA ALA A 163 12.31 -3.20 -1.81
C ALA A 163 11.79 -4.50 -1.19
N ALA A 164 12.36 -5.64 -1.60
CA ALA A 164 12.07 -6.92 -0.98
C ALA A 164 12.65 -6.96 0.44
N VAL A 165 11.76 -6.99 1.44
CA VAL A 165 12.10 -7.05 2.86
C VAL A 165 11.92 -8.49 3.31
N ARG A 166 13.00 -9.27 3.33
CA ARG A 166 12.91 -10.72 3.57
C ARG A 166 12.76 -11.04 5.05
N ARG A 167 11.92 -12.04 5.37
CA ARG A 167 11.82 -12.54 6.74
C ARG A 167 13.11 -13.28 7.13
N THR A 168 13.58 -13.06 8.36
CA THR A 168 14.68 -13.80 8.98
C THR A 168 14.19 -14.54 10.22
N GLU A 169 14.69 -15.75 10.43
CA GLU A 169 14.55 -16.51 11.68
C GLU A 169 15.79 -16.34 12.57
N GLU A 170 16.87 -15.82 12.00
CA GLU A 170 18.09 -15.53 12.74
C GLU A 170 17.94 -14.16 13.42
N PRO A 171 18.15 -14.08 14.74
CA PRO A 171 18.06 -12.82 15.46
C PRO A 171 19.18 -11.89 15.02
N ILE A 172 18.84 -10.65 14.65
CA ILE A 172 19.82 -9.61 14.32
C ILE A 172 20.30 -8.94 15.60
N VAL A 173 21.61 -8.88 15.79
CA VAL A 173 22.24 -8.23 16.94
C VAL A 173 22.63 -6.83 16.53
N ILE A 174 21.97 -5.82 17.10
CA ILE A 174 22.27 -4.41 16.81
C ILE A 174 23.62 -4.02 17.42
N ASP A 175 24.69 -4.25 16.68
CA ASP A 175 26.07 -3.98 17.07
C ASP A 175 26.91 -3.33 15.94
N GLY A 176 26.30 -3.09 14.77
CA GLY A 176 26.92 -2.44 13.61
C GLY A 176 27.76 -3.40 12.74
N PHE A 177 27.88 -4.67 13.12
CA PHE A 177 28.47 -5.71 12.28
C PHE A 177 27.37 -6.46 11.52
N LEU A 178 27.69 -6.89 10.29
CA LEU A 178 26.73 -7.69 9.51
C LEU A 178 26.70 -9.12 10.05
N ASP A 179 25.56 -9.50 10.64
CA ASP A 179 25.15 -10.88 10.82
C ASP A 179 25.03 -11.64 9.48
N ALA A 180 25.12 -12.98 9.54
CA ALA A 180 25.03 -13.83 8.35
C ALA A 180 23.67 -13.72 7.62
N ALA A 181 22.59 -13.44 8.36
CA ALA A 181 21.25 -13.22 7.79
C ALA A 181 21.21 -12.11 6.72
N TRP A 182 22.10 -11.11 6.80
CA TRP A 182 22.16 -10.05 5.80
C TRP A 182 22.62 -10.53 4.42
N ASP A 183 23.29 -11.69 4.30
CA ASP A 183 23.65 -12.28 3.00
C ASP A 183 22.41 -12.62 2.16
N GLU A 184 21.27 -12.85 2.82
CA GLU A 184 20.00 -13.10 2.17
C GLU A 184 19.24 -11.81 1.84
N ALA A 185 19.59 -10.64 2.37
CA ALA A 185 18.84 -9.41 2.10
C ALA A 185 19.27 -8.76 0.77
N PRO A 186 18.35 -8.43 -0.16
CA PRO A 186 18.71 -7.70 -1.38
C PRO A 186 19.32 -6.34 -1.06
N VAL A 187 20.48 -6.05 -1.66
CA VAL A 187 21.13 -4.74 -1.57
C VAL A 187 20.42 -3.75 -2.48
N GLN A 188 19.98 -2.64 -1.91
CA GLN A 188 19.38 -1.51 -2.61
C GLN A 188 20.38 -0.36 -2.66
N ALA A 189 20.59 0.21 -3.84
CA ALA A 189 21.42 1.41 -3.98
C ALA A 189 20.63 2.63 -3.48
N VAL A 190 21.33 3.58 -2.83
CA VAL A 190 20.81 4.91 -2.52
C VAL A 190 21.57 5.85 -3.45
N ASP A 191 21.01 6.14 -4.63
CA ASP A 191 21.75 6.77 -5.73
C ASP A 191 20.97 7.90 -6.43
N ASN A 192 19.75 8.21 -6.00
CA ASN A 192 19.03 9.38 -6.48
C ASN A 192 19.52 10.63 -5.74
N VAL A 193 20.25 11.49 -6.43
CA VAL A 193 20.67 12.78 -5.87
C VAL A 193 19.48 13.73 -5.79
N LEU A 194 19.11 14.15 -4.58
CA LEU A 194 18.04 15.12 -4.33
C LEU A 194 18.56 16.55 -4.46
N PHE A 195 19.72 16.84 -3.85
CA PHE A 195 20.49 18.07 -4.06
C PHE A 195 22.00 17.82 -3.84
N GLY A 196 22.84 18.83 -4.12
CA GLY A 196 24.28 18.74 -3.83
C GLY A 196 25.13 18.02 -4.86
N VAL A 197 24.62 17.73 -6.06
CA VAL A 197 25.39 17.01 -7.11
C VAL A 197 26.76 17.62 -7.46
N ASP A 198 26.95 18.93 -7.24
CA ASP A 198 28.20 19.64 -7.50
C ASP A 198 29.20 19.58 -6.32
N THR A 199 28.76 19.17 -5.12
CA THR A 199 29.61 18.94 -3.94
C THR A 199 30.13 17.50 -3.95
N ILE A 200 29.33 16.54 -4.41
CA ILE A 200 29.72 15.12 -4.50
C ILE A 200 30.94 14.90 -5.42
N GLY A 201 32.09 14.65 -4.81
CA GLY A 201 33.39 14.38 -5.43
C GLY A 201 33.54 13.01 -6.10
N GLY A 202 32.58 12.11 -5.90
CA GLY A 202 32.50 10.76 -6.47
C GLY A 202 32.07 9.71 -5.43
N ASP A 203 32.13 8.42 -5.79
CA ASP A 203 31.67 7.35 -4.88
C ASP A 203 32.48 7.23 -3.57
N ASP A 204 33.74 7.71 -3.56
CA ASP A 204 34.61 7.76 -2.38
C ASP A 204 34.24 8.91 -1.42
N ASP A 205 33.46 9.88 -1.92
CA ASP A 205 33.04 11.10 -1.24
C ASP A 205 31.63 10.93 -0.68
N LEU A 206 30.67 10.49 -1.52
CA LEU A 206 29.37 10.05 -1.03
C LEU A 206 28.83 8.90 -1.89
N SER A 207 28.65 7.73 -1.29
CA SER A 207 27.81 6.67 -1.85
C SER A 207 27.20 5.81 -0.76
N ALA A 208 26.00 5.28 -1.01
CA ALA A 208 25.31 4.47 -0.01
C ALA A 208 24.51 3.32 -0.60
N SER A 209 24.30 2.32 0.24
CA SER A 209 23.37 1.23 -0.01
C SER A 209 22.70 0.82 1.29
N TYR A 210 21.52 0.21 1.18
CA TYR A 210 20.85 -0.37 2.33
C TYR A 210 20.31 -1.77 2.03
N GLN A 211 20.05 -2.50 3.11
CA GLN A 211 19.39 -3.79 3.10
C GLN A 211 18.33 -3.80 4.21
N THR A 212 17.28 -4.58 4.01
CA THR A 212 16.19 -4.72 4.98
C THR A 212 15.81 -6.18 5.21
N LEU A 213 15.50 -6.47 6.46
CA LEU A 213 14.97 -7.76 6.92
C LEU A 213 13.82 -7.49 7.89
N TYR A 214 13.00 -8.49 8.16
CA TYR A 214 12.03 -8.43 9.26
C TYR A 214 11.90 -9.78 9.96
N ASP A 215 11.41 -9.77 11.19
CA ASP A 215 10.88 -10.95 11.88
C ASP A 215 9.42 -10.69 12.29
N ASP A 216 8.82 -11.55 13.12
CA ASP A 216 7.41 -11.40 13.51
C ASP A 216 7.15 -10.17 14.42
N THR A 217 8.20 -9.51 14.90
CA THR A 217 8.16 -8.44 15.89
C THR A 217 8.96 -7.20 15.51
N HIS A 218 9.93 -7.29 14.61
CA HIS A 218 10.82 -6.18 14.27
C HIS A 218 11.07 -6.04 12.76
N LEU A 219 11.22 -4.79 12.32
CA LEU A 219 11.89 -4.42 11.08
C LEU A 219 13.37 -4.15 11.39
N TYR A 220 14.24 -4.63 10.52
CA TYR A 220 15.69 -4.40 10.56
C TYR A 220 16.14 -3.68 9.30
N VAL A 221 16.98 -2.67 9.47
CA VAL A 221 17.59 -1.92 8.36
C VAL A 221 19.08 -1.81 8.63
N VAL A 222 19.90 -2.07 7.61
CA VAL A 222 21.32 -1.71 7.65
C VAL A 222 21.64 -0.82 6.46
N ALA A 223 22.24 0.33 6.73
CA ALA A 223 22.74 1.27 5.73
C ALA A 223 24.26 1.32 5.80
N SER A 224 24.93 1.10 4.68
CA SER A 224 26.38 1.25 4.55
C SER A 224 26.67 2.48 3.71
N VAL A 225 27.41 3.42 4.29
CA VAL A 225 27.74 4.73 3.70
C VAL A 225 29.26 4.81 3.53
N THR A 226 29.67 5.16 2.31
CA THR A 226 31.02 5.62 1.98
C THR A 226 30.99 7.14 2.01
N ASP A 227 31.90 7.71 2.78
CA ASP A 227 31.98 9.11 3.13
C ASP A 227 33.40 9.41 3.64
N ASP A 228 34.07 10.38 3.02
CA ASP A 228 35.47 10.69 3.33
C ASP A 228 35.66 11.69 4.49
N LEU A 229 34.60 12.38 4.92
CA LEU A 229 34.64 13.43 5.96
C LEU A 229 33.43 13.37 6.90
N LEU A 230 33.52 12.50 7.90
CA LEU A 230 32.45 12.38 8.90
C LEU A 230 32.30 13.58 9.86
N VAL A 231 31.21 14.34 9.74
CA VAL A 231 30.76 15.49 10.51
C VAL A 231 29.43 15.25 11.24
N ASN A 232 29.36 15.74 12.48
CA ASN A 232 28.13 15.88 13.28
C ASN A 232 28.33 17.04 14.25
N ASP A 233 27.93 18.24 13.86
CA ASP A 233 28.08 19.47 14.65
C ASP A 233 26.88 20.42 14.59
N SER A 234 25.86 20.08 13.81
CA SER A 234 24.63 20.83 13.64
C SER A 234 23.55 20.45 14.65
N PHE A 235 22.48 21.25 14.68
CA PHE A 235 21.28 20.94 15.48
C PHE A 235 20.25 20.16 14.68
N SER A 236 20.26 20.33 13.36
CA SER A 236 19.35 19.67 12.44
C SER A 236 20.02 18.42 11.90
N LYS A 237 19.33 17.28 11.97
CA LYS A 237 19.79 16.02 11.34
C LYS A 237 19.99 16.11 9.82
N ASP A 238 19.37 17.12 9.21
CA ASP A 238 19.42 17.36 7.77
C ASP A 238 20.69 18.13 7.37
N ASP A 239 21.43 18.64 8.35
CA ASP A 239 22.67 19.40 8.17
C ASP A 239 23.91 18.64 8.71
N ASP A 240 23.79 17.33 8.99
CA ASP A 240 24.86 16.46 9.50
C ASP A 240 24.88 15.16 8.68
N ASP A 241 25.99 14.40 8.73
CA ASP A 241 26.04 13.07 8.10
C ASP A 241 25.05 12.14 8.76
N CYS A 242 24.01 11.81 8.02
CA CYS A 242 22.86 11.17 8.61
C CYS A 242 22.14 10.25 7.65
N VAL A 243 21.94 9.00 8.09
CA VAL A 243 20.98 8.11 7.47
C VAL A 243 19.60 8.48 7.99
N VAL A 244 18.69 8.83 7.10
CA VAL A 244 17.29 9.13 7.42
C VAL A 244 16.39 8.02 6.89
N LEU A 245 15.62 7.40 7.78
CA LEU A 245 14.65 6.36 7.47
C LEU A 245 13.25 6.94 7.51
N LEU A 246 12.56 6.89 6.35
CA LEU A 246 11.18 7.32 6.19
C LEU A 246 10.27 6.09 6.15
N ILE A 247 9.24 6.05 7.00
CA ILE A 247 8.30 4.92 7.12
C ILE A 247 6.86 5.43 7.09
N ASP A 248 6.00 4.79 6.30
CA ASP A 248 4.53 4.88 6.40
C ASP A 248 4.02 3.47 6.69
N GLY A 249 3.83 3.17 7.97
CA GLY A 249 3.74 1.79 8.43
C GLY A 249 2.47 1.07 8.04
N ASP A 250 1.34 1.78 7.95
CA ASP A 250 0.07 1.21 7.49
C ASP A 250 -0.15 1.35 5.98
N TYR A 251 0.82 1.94 5.28
CA TYR A 251 0.81 2.19 3.85
C TYR A 251 -0.38 3.04 3.40
N SER A 252 -0.77 4.02 4.22
CA SER A 252 -1.86 4.94 3.93
C SER A 252 -1.58 5.82 2.71
N ARG A 253 -0.30 6.02 2.37
CA ARG A 253 0.21 6.91 1.32
C ARG A 253 -0.35 8.32 1.46
N GLY A 254 -0.42 8.80 2.70
CA GLY A 254 -0.95 10.12 3.03
C GLY A 254 -0.20 11.27 2.35
N ALA A 255 -0.90 12.33 1.99
CA ALA A 255 -0.27 13.56 1.50
C ALA A 255 0.50 14.33 2.59
N SER A 256 0.39 13.90 3.84
CA SER A 256 0.99 14.49 5.04
C SER A 256 1.13 13.42 6.12
N TYR A 257 2.12 13.57 7.00
CA TYR A 257 2.31 12.72 8.18
C TYR A 257 1.09 12.78 9.10
N ASP A 258 0.64 11.62 9.56
CA ASP A 258 -0.53 11.47 10.42
C ASP A 258 -0.21 11.52 11.94
N GLY A 259 1.09 11.48 12.28
CA GLY A 259 1.60 11.51 13.65
C GLY A 259 1.40 10.21 14.45
N THR A 260 1.02 9.12 13.77
CA THR A 260 0.75 7.81 14.37
C THR A 260 1.71 6.74 13.85
N ASN A 261 1.82 6.57 12.54
CA ASN A 261 2.60 5.51 11.90
C ASN A 261 3.44 6.00 10.71
N ASP A 262 3.45 7.32 10.49
CA ASP A 262 4.37 7.99 9.58
C ASP A 262 5.60 8.52 10.35
N PHE A 263 6.79 8.08 9.97
CA PHE A 263 8.05 8.40 10.63
C PHE A 263 9.07 9.00 9.69
N ASP A 264 9.80 9.99 10.22
CA ASP A 264 11.04 10.56 9.72
C ASP A 264 12.07 10.46 10.86
N LEU A 265 12.96 9.47 10.76
CA LEU A 265 13.91 9.07 11.81
C LEU A 265 15.35 9.22 11.30
N GLY A 266 16.14 10.07 11.94
CA GLY A 266 17.56 10.27 11.65
C GLY A 266 18.47 9.45 12.56
N PHE A 267 19.49 8.85 11.98
CA PHE A 267 20.55 8.10 12.63
C PHE A 267 21.90 8.70 12.25
N CYS A 268 22.23 9.82 12.89
CA CYS A 268 23.34 10.65 12.47
C CYS A 268 24.67 10.19 13.06
N TRP A 269 25.75 10.42 12.34
CA TRP A 269 27.09 9.97 12.69
C TRP A 269 27.43 10.30 14.15
N ASN A 270 27.86 9.31 14.93
CA ASN A 270 28.26 9.47 16.34
C ASN A 270 27.16 9.93 17.32
N ASP A 271 25.90 10.01 16.89
CA ASP A 271 24.77 10.17 17.80
C ASP A 271 24.51 8.90 18.60
N THR A 272 23.94 9.10 19.79
CA THR A 272 23.53 8.01 20.71
C THR A 272 22.01 7.95 20.90
N ALA A 273 21.29 8.83 20.22
CA ALA A 273 19.84 8.92 20.23
C ALA A 273 19.34 9.11 18.80
N VAL A 274 18.13 8.64 18.52
CA VAL A 274 17.48 8.83 17.22
C VAL A 274 17.03 10.29 17.11
N ALA A 275 17.40 10.96 16.01
CA ALA A 275 16.88 12.26 15.64
C ALA A 275 15.50 12.11 14.99
N VAL A 276 14.62 13.10 15.12
CA VAL A 276 13.21 12.99 14.70
C VAL A 276 12.82 14.21 13.91
N GLY A 277 12.27 14.01 12.72
CA GLY A 277 11.71 15.08 11.90
C GLY A 277 10.53 15.78 12.59
N ALA A 278 10.35 17.08 12.33
CA ALA A 278 9.33 17.87 13.02
C ALA A 278 7.89 17.39 12.80
N SER A 279 7.63 16.70 11.68
CA SER A 279 6.30 16.15 11.33
C SER A 279 6.16 14.66 11.66
N SER A 280 7.24 14.00 12.09
CA SER A 280 7.29 12.58 12.39
C SER A 280 6.42 12.20 13.59
N ALA A 281 5.89 10.98 13.60
CA ALA A 281 5.40 10.36 14.81
C ALA A 281 6.54 10.21 15.86
N PRO A 282 6.22 10.08 17.16
CA PRO A 282 7.25 9.88 18.19
C PRO A 282 8.09 8.63 17.91
N ILE A 283 9.37 8.65 18.32
CA ILE A 283 10.28 7.48 18.19
C ILE A 283 9.57 6.21 18.70
N PRO A 284 9.48 5.14 17.89
CA PRO A 284 8.89 3.88 18.30
C PRO A 284 9.52 3.37 19.61
N PRO A 285 8.74 3.16 20.68
CA PRO A 285 9.24 2.58 21.92
C PRO A 285 9.94 1.24 21.68
N GLY A 286 11.24 1.15 21.97
CA GLY A 286 12.02 -0.07 21.71
C GLY A 286 12.85 -0.03 20.42
N ALA A 287 12.77 1.06 19.66
CA ALA A 287 13.73 1.35 18.60
C ALA A 287 15.16 1.31 19.15
N ALA A 288 16.06 0.69 18.40
CA ALA A 288 17.47 0.57 18.74
C ALA A 288 18.32 0.74 17.49
N PHE A 289 19.50 1.31 17.62
CA PHE A 289 20.46 1.39 16.53
C PHE A 289 21.89 1.32 17.07
N GLN A 290 22.82 0.99 16.18
CA GLN A 290 24.25 1.10 16.43
C GLN A 290 24.93 1.64 15.18
N ILE A 291 25.86 2.58 15.38
CA ILE A 291 26.72 3.10 14.33
C ILE A 291 28.12 2.53 14.51
N LEU A 292 28.70 2.01 13.43
CA LEU A 292 30.06 1.50 13.37
C LEU A 292 30.83 2.27 12.30
N GLN A 293 31.96 2.87 12.68
CA GLN A 293 32.90 3.44 11.72
C GLN A 293 33.52 2.34 10.87
N THR A 294 33.55 2.53 9.55
CA THR A 294 34.26 1.66 8.62
C THR A 294 35.55 2.34 8.15
N VAL A 295 36.28 1.70 7.22
CA VAL A 295 37.46 2.34 6.60
C VAL A 295 37.05 3.41 5.60
N GLU A 296 35.87 3.24 4.99
CA GLU A 296 35.37 4.01 3.86
C GLU A 296 34.29 5.03 4.28
N GLY A 297 33.81 4.98 5.52
CA GLY A 297 32.75 5.84 6.04
C GLY A 297 32.16 5.25 7.31
N TYR A 298 30.87 4.92 7.30
CA TYR A 298 30.16 4.34 8.45
C TYR A 298 29.05 3.37 8.05
N ARG A 299 28.59 2.58 9.02
CA ARG A 299 27.43 1.71 8.89
C ARG A 299 26.47 1.97 10.04
N VAL A 300 25.19 2.09 9.71
CA VAL A 300 24.10 2.17 10.67
C VAL A 300 23.31 0.87 10.62
N GLU A 301 23.12 0.23 11.76
CA GLU A 301 22.23 -0.92 11.91
C GLU A 301 21.08 -0.56 12.85
N ILE A 302 19.85 -0.79 12.42
CA ILE A 302 18.61 -0.27 13.01
C ILE A 302 17.64 -1.41 13.26
N ARG A 303 16.94 -1.37 14.40
CA ARG A 303 15.79 -2.21 14.72
C ARG A 303 14.60 -1.36 15.15
N LEU A 304 13.46 -1.56 14.52
CA LEU A 304 12.18 -0.94 14.87
C LEU A 304 11.13 -2.01 15.21
N PRO A 305 10.40 -1.91 16.33
CA PRO A 305 9.28 -2.81 16.61
C PRO A 305 8.12 -2.59 15.62
N LEU A 306 7.60 -3.66 15.02
CA LEU A 306 6.57 -3.60 13.98
C LEU A 306 5.22 -3.09 14.49
N ASP A 307 4.85 -3.45 15.73
CA ASP A 307 3.61 -3.01 16.36
C ASP A 307 3.61 -1.50 16.63
N GLU A 308 4.75 -0.95 17.02
CA GLU A 308 4.93 0.48 17.25
C GLU A 308 5.07 1.28 15.95
N THR A 309 5.49 0.65 14.84
CA THR A 309 5.51 1.31 13.52
C THR A 309 4.18 1.19 12.77
N GLY A 310 3.25 0.35 13.21
CA GLY A 310 2.00 0.08 12.49
C GLY A 310 2.15 -0.88 11.30
N ILE A 311 3.36 -1.39 11.07
CA ILE A 311 3.62 -2.39 10.03
C ILE A 311 3.02 -3.72 10.48
N THR A 312 2.05 -4.22 9.72
CA THR A 312 1.51 -5.56 9.97
C THR A 312 2.42 -6.60 9.32
N PRO A 313 3.10 -7.48 10.09
CA PRO A 313 3.93 -8.51 9.50
C PRO A 313 3.06 -9.44 8.64
N GLY A 314 3.57 -9.83 7.48
CA GLY A 314 2.81 -10.65 6.55
C GLY A 314 3.42 -10.64 5.19
N TYR A 315 3.67 -11.82 4.60
CA TYR A 315 4.10 -11.88 3.22
C TYR A 315 3.15 -11.06 2.34
N GLY A 316 3.73 -10.24 1.46
CA GLY A 316 3.01 -9.38 0.52
C GLY A 316 2.41 -8.14 1.18
N GLY A 317 2.55 -7.98 2.50
CA GLY A 317 2.32 -6.72 3.19
C GLY A 317 3.24 -5.65 2.63
N LEU A 318 2.68 -4.46 2.45
CA LEU A 318 3.41 -3.27 2.03
C LEU A 318 3.44 -2.28 3.19
N PHE A 319 4.52 -1.53 3.26
CA PHE A 319 4.66 -0.31 4.05
C PHE A 319 5.44 0.70 3.21
N GLY A 320 5.23 1.98 3.44
CA GLY A 320 5.96 3.02 2.72
C GLY A 320 7.37 3.08 3.29
N LEU A 321 8.35 3.14 2.41
CA LEU A 321 9.76 3.17 2.78
C LEU A 321 10.49 4.17 1.89
N ASP A 322 11.34 4.97 2.49
CA ASP A 322 12.47 5.60 1.80
C ASP A 322 13.69 5.62 2.71
N VAL A 323 14.88 5.62 2.11
CA VAL A 323 16.15 5.74 2.82
C VAL A 323 16.93 6.86 2.16
N HIS A 324 17.22 7.88 2.94
CA HIS A 324 18.02 9.03 2.54
C HIS A 324 19.36 9.02 3.28
N VAL A 325 20.38 9.62 2.68
CA VAL A 325 21.67 9.91 3.31
C VAL A 325 22.01 11.37 3.06
N ASN A 326 22.15 12.12 4.14
CA ASN A 326 22.66 13.48 4.16
C ASN A 326 24.17 13.45 4.33
N ASP A 327 24.82 14.45 3.75
CA ASP A 327 26.28 14.59 3.64
C ASP A 327 26.68 16.03 4.01
N ASP A 328 27.62 16.17 4.93
CA ASP A 328 28.21 17.45 5.38
C ASP A 328 29.73 17.35 5.48
N ASP A 329 30.44 18.13 4.66
CA ASP A 329 31.90 18.14 4.63
C ASP A 329 32.52 19.28 5.45
N ASP A 330 31.74 20.31 5.77
CA ASP A 330 32.27 21.61 6.22
C ASP A 330 31.80 22.09 7.60
N GLY A 331 30.91 21.33 8.26
CA GLY A 331 30.32 21.66 9.56
C GLY A 331 29.29 22.78 9.44
N GLY A 332 28.59 22.79 8.31
CA GLY A 332 27.79 23.89 7.81
C GLY A 332 26.31 23.55 7.76
N ALA A 333 25.70 23.83 6.61
CA ALA A 333 24.41 23.25 6.26
C ALA A 333 24.70 22.05 5.37
N GLY A 334 23.78 21.09 5.28
CA GLY A 334 24.00 19.89 4.48
C GLY A 334 24.42 20.22 3.05
N ASP A 335 25.48 19.56 2.58
CA ASP A 335 26.09 19.79 1.26
C ASP A 335 25.36 18.99 0.18
N ALA A 336 25.02 17.73 0.48
CA ALA A 336 24.26 16.87 -0.41
C ALA A 336 23.27 15.96 0.30
N GLU A 337 22.31 15.46 -0.47
CA GLU A 337 21.37 14.43 -0.03
C GLU A 337 21.10 13.46 -1.19
N ILE A 338 21.25 12.16 -0.91
CA ILE A 338 20.90 11.06 -1.81
C ILE A 338 19.77 10.23 -1.21
N ALA A 339 18.90 9.69 -2.07
CA ALA A 339 17.77 8.86 -1.67
C ALA A 339 17.70 7.57 -2.48
N TRP A 340 17.05 6.55 -1.91
CA TRP A 340 16.73 5.33 -2.62
C TRP A 340 15.59 5.54 -3.61
N TRP A 341 14.49 6.15 -3.18
CA TRP A 341 13.27 6.21 -3.96
C TRP A 341 12.93 7.62 -4.44
N ALA A 342 12.95 8.60 -3.54
CA ALA A 342 12.71 9.99 -3.91
C ALA A 342 13.67 10.42 -5.03
N SER A 343 13.15 11.20 -5.98
CA SER A 343 13.92 11.78 -7.10
C SER A 343 13.77 13.30 -7.18
N VAL A 344 13.06 13.88 -6.22
CA VAL A 344 12.81 15.31 -6.09
C VAL A 344 12.92 15.66 -4.62
N ASP A 345 13.74 16.66 -4.31
CA ASP A 345 13.86 17.22 -2.97
C ASP A 345 12.52 17.86 -2.51
N ALA A 346 12.10 17.52 -1.30
CA ALA A 346 10.97 18.06 -0.59
C ALA A 346 11.17 17.90 0.92
N ALA A 347 10.92 18.97 1.68
CA ALA A 347 11.10 18.99 3.12
C ALA A 347 9.79 19.35 3.85
N PRO A 348 9.13 18.39 4.54
CA PRO A 348 9.43 16.95 4.56
C PRO A 348 8.90 16.24 3.29
N GLN A 349 9.49 15.10 2.96
CA GLN A 349 8.93 14.19 1.95
C GLN A 349 7.56 13.67 2.45
N PRO A 350 6.47 13.82 1.68
CA PRO A 350 5.17 13.31 2.11
C PRO A 350 5.11 11.78 2.01
N PRO A 351 4.39 11.07 2.90
CA PRO A 351 4.23 9.60 2.84
C PRO A 351 3.81 9.06 1.46
N SER A 352 2.97 9.81 0.74
CA SER A 352 2.55 9.50 -0.64
C SER A 352 3.70 9.40 -1.65
N ALA A 353 4.86 10.01 -1.37
CA ALA A 353 6.04 10.01 -2.22
C ALA A 353 7.04 8.89 -1.87
N PHE A 354 6.84 8.15 -0.77
CA PHE A 354 7.70 7.05 -0.41
C PHE A 354 7.60 5.91 -1.43
N GLY A 355 8.70 5.16 -1.54
CA GLY A 355 8.71 3.85 -2.15
C GLY A 355 7.93 2.86 -1.31
N ALA A 356 8.07 1.57 -1.58
CA ALA A 356 7.43 0.55 -0.75
C ALA A 356 8.41 -0.57 -0.38
N GLY A 357 8.40 -0.92 0.90
CA GLY A 357 8.94 -2.17 1.39
C GLY A 357 7.88 -3.27 1.25
N ARG A 358 8.20 -4.33 0.52
CA ARG A 358 7.36 -5.52 0.41
C ARG A 358 7.89 -6.59 1.34
N LEU A 359 7.08 -6.96 2.33
CA LEU A 359 7.40 -8.06 3.24
C LEU A 359 7.39 -9.39 2.47
N GLU A 360 8.50 -10.11 2.49
CA GLU A 360 8.71 -11.36 1.77
C GLU A 360 9.14 -12.50 2.68
N GLY A 361 9.18 -13.71 2.14
CA GLY A 361 9.49 -14.90 2.92
C GLY A 361 8.32 -15.34 3.80
N PRO A 362 8.41 -16.53 4.36
CA PRO A 362 7.23 -17.19 4.86
C PRO A 362 7.02 -16.76 6.36
N GLN A 363 5.77 -16.47 6.78
CA GLN A 363 5.39 -16.16 8.17
C GLN A 363 4.99 -17.36 9.02
N GLU A 364 5.66 -17.66 10.15
CA GLU A 364 5.21 -18.72 11.07
C GLU A 364 3.79 -18.45 11.55
N VAL A 365 2.85 -19.35 11.25
CA VAL A 365 1.51 -19.33 11.87
C VAL A 365 1.40 -20.55 12.77
N ASP A 366 0.97 -20.33 14.02
CA ASP A 366 0.67 -21.36 15.00
C ASP A 366 -0.27 -22.42 14.40
N VAL A 367 0.32 -23.49 13.88
CA VAL A 367 -0.41 -24.67 13.45
C VAL A 367 -0.74 -25.47 14.70
N ASN A 368 -2.02 -25.64 14.97
CA ASN A 368 -2.49 -26.86 15.62
C ASN A 368 -2.36 -28.04 14.63
N ALA A 369 -1.13 -28.33 14.19
CA ALA A 369 -0.79 -29.55 13.47
C ALA A 369 -0.92 -30.70 14.45
N ALA A 370 -1.98 -31.51 14.31
CA ALA A 370 -2.04 -32.77 15.01
C ALA A 370 -1.09 -33.74 14.29
N PRO A 371 -0.08 -34.34 14.95
CA PRO A 371 0.76 -35.35 14.32
C PRO A 371 -0.11 -36.57 14.01
N GLY A 372 -0.29 -36.89 12.73
CA GLY A 372 -1.00 -38.08 12.28
C GLY A 372 -0.15 -38.83 11.26
N GLU A 373 0.37 -40.00 11.67
CA GLU A 373 0.96 -41.07 10.84
C GLU A 373 1.76 -40.64 9.59
N GLY A 374 2.63 -39.63 9.68
CA GLY A 374 3.64 -39.31 8.67
C GLY A 374 3.32 -38.19 7.66
N GLY A 375 2.37 -37.30 7.96
CA GLY A 375 2.05 -36.11 7.14
C GLY A 375 1.72 -34.84 7.95
N VAL A 376 1.43 -33.73 7.24
CA VAL A 376 1.01 -32.42 7.77
C VAL A 376 -0.48 -32.22 7.51
N LEU A 377 -1.20 -31.55 8.42
CA LEU A 377 -2.56 -31.04 8.18
C LEU A 377 -2.53 -29.51 8.24
N LEU A 378 -2.56 -28.86 7.08
CA LEU A 378 -2.73 -27.41 6.96
C LEU A 378 -4.15 -27.03 7.39
N LYS A 379 -4.30 -25.93 8.12
CA LYS A 379 -5.61 -25.35 8.48
C LYS A 379 -5.57 -23.83 8.32
N TRP A 380 -6.64 -23.25 7.82
CA TRP A 380 -6.80 -21.79 7.66
C TRP A 380 -8.22 -21.35 8.06
N ALA A 381 -8.40 -20.04 8.22
CA ALA A 381 -9.71 -19.44 8.45
C ALA A 381 -10.47 -19.34 7.11
N HIS A 382 -11.69 -19.89 7.07
CA HIS A 382 -12.57 -19.75 5.92
C HIS A 382 -13.41 -18.47 6.04
N PHE A 383 -13.55 -17.75 4.91
CA PHE A 383 -14.46 -16.62 4.76
C PHE A 383 -15.54 -16.93 3.73
N ALA A 384 -16.78 -16.52 4.01
CA ALA A 384 -17.98 -16.92 3.28
C ALA A 384 -18.04 -16.54 1.79
N TRP A 385 -17.15 -15.66 1.32
CA TRP A 385 -17.07 -15.17 -0.06
C TRP A 385 -15.97 -15.83 -0.92
N ASN A 386 -15.26 -16.81 -0.37
CA ASN A 386 -14.26 -17.60 -1.08
C ASN A 386 -14.90 -18.90 -1.59
N ASP A 387 -14.60 -19.27 -2.83
CA ASP A 387 -15.13 -20.50 -3.46
C ASP A 387 -14.14 -21.67 -3.39
N ALA A 388 -12.85 -21.38 -3.34
CA ALA A 388 -11.79 -22.38 -3.25
C ALA A 388 -10.48 -21.78 -2.72
N TYR A 389 -9.51 -22.65 -2.45
CA TYR A 389 -8.18 -22.32 -1.98
C TYR A 389 -7.13 -23.11 -2.78
N GLU A 390 -6.25 -22.43 -3.51
CA GLU A 390 -5.10 -23.06 -4.15
C GLU A 390 -4.02 -23.31 -3.10
N VAL A 391 -3.57 -24.54 -2.96
CA VAL A 391 -2.44 -24.91 -2.10
C VAL A 391 -1.22 -25.07 -3.00
N HIS A 392 -0.19 -24.28 -2.74
CA HIS A 392 1.11 -24.35 -3.40
C HIS A 392 2.17 -24.91 -2.46
N ARG A 393 3.20 -25.53 -3.01
CA ARG A 393 4.31 -26.13 -2.28
C ARG A 393 5.63 -26.00 -3.03
N SER A 394 6.71 -25.65 -2.32
CA SER A 394 8.08 -25.62 -2.84
C SER A 394 9.11 -26.05 -1.79
N ALA A 395 10.32 -26.38 -2.23
CA ALA A 395 11.49 -26.52 -1.35
C ALA A 395 12.24 -25.20 -1.16
N ASP A 396 11.91 -24.18 -1.95
CA ASP A 396 12.43 -22.82 -1.85
C ASP A 396 11.49 -21.98 -0.96
N PRO A 397 11.96 -21.37 0.14
CA PRO A 397 11.14 -20.52 1.01
C PRO A 397 10.61 -19.25 0.34
N TYR A 398 11.25 -18.80 -0.74
CA TYR A 398 10.94 -17.52 -1.40
C TYR A 398 10.20 -17.69 -2.72
N PHE A 399 9.57 -18.85 -2.93
CA PHE A 399 8.92 -19.15 -4.20
C PHE A 399 7.69 -18.26 -4.45
N GLU A 400 7.53 -17.81 -5.69
CA GLU A 400 6.29 -17.19 -6.13
C GLU A 400 5.27 -18.26 -6.56
N PRO A 401 4.04 -18.25 -6.02
CA PRO A 401 3.02 -19.24 -6.37
C PRO A 401 2.62 -19.17 -7.86
N ASP A 402 2.79 -20.29 -8.57
CA ASP A 402 2.49 -20.44 -9.99
C ASP A 402 1.94 -21.84 -10.30
N ALA A 403 1.73 -22.15 -11.58
CA ALA A 403 1.20 -23.45 -12.01
C ALA A 403 2.14 -24.64 -11.71
N THR A 404 3.43 -24.40 -11.47
CA THR A 404 4.42 -25.45 -11.18
C THR A 404 4.49 -25.78 -9.69
N THR A 405 4.14 -24.82 -8.84
CA THR A 405 4.09 -25.01 -7.38
C THR A 405 2.72 -25.40 -6.86
N LEU A 406 1.66 -25.31 -7.68
CA LEU A 406 0.30 -25.74 -7.30
C LEU A 406 0.26 -27.25 -7.03
N VAL A 407 -0.16 -27.64 -5.82
CA VAL A 407 -0.33 -29.04 -5.41
C VAL A 407 -1.78 -29.48 -5.28
N ASP A 408 -2.69 -28.59 -4.89
CA ASP A 408 -4.13 -28.89 -4.85
C ASP A 408 -5.00 -27.63 -4.90
N GLU A 409 -6.29 -27.80 -5.20
CA GLU A 409 -7.32 -26.77 -5.05
C GLU A 409 -8.42 -27.30 -4.10
N VAL A 410 -8.52 -26.70 -2.92
CA VAL A 410 -9.45 -27.12 -1.86
C VAL A 410 -10.74 -26.30 -1.97
N PRO A 411 -11.90 -26.91 -2.24
CA PRO A 411 -13.16 -26.19 -2.40
C PRO A 411 -13.67 -25.66 -1.05
N ALA A 412 -14.19 -24.44 -1.04
CA ALA A 412 -14.86 -23.89 0.14
C ALA A 412 -16.15 -24.68 0.49
N PRO A 413 -16.56 -24.74 1.77
CA PRO A 413 -15.95 -24.07 2.92
C PRO A 413 -14.82 -24.87 3.59
N GLU A 414 -14.33 -25.94 2.97
CA GLU A 414 -13.20 -26.72 3.50
C GLU A 414 -12.01 -25.78 3.71
N SER A 415 -11.44 -25.82 4.91
CA SER A 415 -10.38 -24.91 5.34
C SER A 415 -9.16 -25.64 5.88
N GLN A 416 -8.94 -26.84 5.35
CA GLN A 416 -7.85 -27.71 5.74
C GLN A 416 -7.34 -28.54 4.55
N TYR A 417 -6.06 -28.87 4.53
CA TYR A 417 -5.43 -29.72 3.51
C TYR A 417 -4.42 -30.69 4.15
N PRO A 418 -4.65 -32.01 4.06
CA PRO A 418 -3.67 -33.00 4.49
C PRO A 418 -2.61 -33.23 3.40
N ASP A 419 -1.33 -33.11 3.76
CA ASP A 419 -0.21 -33.49 2.90
C ASP A 419 0.58 -34.65 3.51
N ALA A 420 0.66 -35.77 2.78
CA ALA A 420 1.38 -36.97 3.21
C ALA A 420 2.81 -37.05 2.63
N ALA A 421 3.34 -35.96 2.07
CA ALA A 421 4.67 -35.94 1.46
C ALA A 421 5.78 -36.21 2.50
N PRO A 422 6.59 -37.28 2.33
CA PRO A 422 7.63 -37.61 3.30
C PRO A 422 8.92 -36.79 3.10
N GLY A 423 9.47 -36.28 4.20
CA GLY A 423 10.91 -36.31 4.48
C GLY A 423 11.80 -35.12 4.12
N ASN A 424 11.29 -33.98 3.66
CA ASN A 424 12.06 -32.73 3.46
C ASN A 424 11.32 -31.52 4.05
N ALA A 425 12.04 -30.45 4.38
CA ALA A 425 11.44 -29.14 4.65
C ALA A 425 10.73 -28.65 3.38
N LEU A 426 9.45 -28.28 3.51
CA LEU A 426 8.57 -27.89 2.42
C LEU A 426 7.81 -26.65 2.85
N TYR A 427 7.82 -25.63 2.00
CA TYR A 427 7.13 -24.36 2.21
C TYR A 427 5.83 -24.37 1.43
N TYR A 428 4.76 -23.85 2.03
CA TYR A 428 3.44 -23.82 1.42
C TYR A 428 2.93 -22.39 1.26
N VAL A 429 2.08 -22.17 0.26
CA VAL A 429 1.30 -20.93 0.14
C VAL A 429 -0.14 -21.31 -0.18
N VAL A 430 -1.11 -20.80 0.58
CA VAL A 430 -2.54 -21.00 0.31
C VAL A 430 -3.12 -19.72 -0.29
N ARG A 431 -3.67 -19.77 -1.51
CA ARG A 431 -4.33 -18.64 -2.17
C ARG A 431 -5.84 -18.81 -2.24
N ALA A 432 -6.59 -17.91 -1.63
CA ALA A 432 -8.04 -17.90 -1.76
C ALA A 432 -8.47 -17.47 -3.17
N ARG A 433 -9.44 -18.19 -3.74
CA ARG A 433 -10.13 -17.83 -4.99
C ARG A 433 -11.52 -17.28 -4.66
N GLN A 434 -11.82 -16.11 -5.23
CA GLN A 434 -13.10 -15.44 -5.03
C GLN A 434 -14.18 -15.98 -5.97
N SER A 435 -15.43 -15.93 -5.50
CA SER A 435 -16.59 -16.44 -6.22
C SER A 435 -16.75 -15.92 -7.64
N GLY A 436 -16.92 -16.84 -8.59
CA GLY A 436 -17.39 -16.55 -9.95
C GLY A 436 -16.41 -15.86 -10.92
N LEU A 437 -15.17 -15.56 -10.51
CA LEU A 437 -14.23 -14.78 -11.33
C LEU A 437 -12.99 -15.58 -11.80
N GLY A 438 -12.58 -16.63 -11.08
CA GLY A 438 -11.41 -17.43 -11.46
C GLY A 438 -10.06 -16.68 -11.41
N ILE A 439 -10.02 -15.51 -10.77
CA ILE A 439 -8.84 -14.63 -10.63
C ILE A 439 -8.36 -14.68 -9.15
N PRO A 440 -7.05 -14.60 -8.87
CA PRO A 440 -6.55 -14.52 -7.49
C PRO A 440 -7.11 -13.30 -6.75
N SER A 441 -7.56 -13.50 -5.52
CA SER A 441 -7.98 -12.41 -4.63
C SER A 441 -6.75 -11.60 -4.16
N ASN A 442 -6.89 -10.28 -4.19
CA ASN A 442 -5.97 -9.29 -3.63
C ASN A 442 -5.95 -9.23 -2.08
N ARG A 443 -6.55 -10.22 -1.39
CA ARG A 443 -6.36 -10.49 0.04
C ARG A 443 -5.88 -11.92 0.26
N THR A 444 -4.74 -12.25 -0.34
CA THR A 444 -4.07 -13.53 -0.07
C THR A 444 -3.42 -13.49 1.32
N GLY A 445 -4.06 -14.10 2.33
CA GLY A 445 -3.33 -14.49 3.54
C GLY A 445 -2.37 -15.63 3.19
N ARG A 446 -1.08 -15.47 3.47
CA ARG A 446 -0.06 -16.50 3.19
C ARG A 446 0.58 -16.97 4.50
N PHE A 447 0.73 -18.28 4.66
CA PHE A 447 1.09 -18.97 5.89
C PHE A 447 2.43 -19.72 5.67
N LEU A 448 3.45 -19.58 6.53
CA LEU A 448 4.62 -20.47 6.61
C LEU A 448 4.29 -21.66 7.50
N PHE A 449 4.89 -22.78 7.16
CA PHE A 449 4.96 -23.96 8.00
C PHE A 449 6.40 -24.49 7.92
N ASP A 450 7.21 -24.36 8.97
CA ASP A 450 8.49 -25.08 9.07
C ASP A 450 8.35 -26.29 10.00
N LEU A 451 8.87 -27.40 9.49
CA LEU A 451 8.97 -28.71 10.11
C LEU A 451 10.43 -28.91 10.53
N ALA A 452 10.81 -28.36 11.67
CA ALA A 452 12.08 -28.66 12.32
C ALA A 452 11.90 -29.23 13.74
N VAL A 453 11.25 -30.42 13.82
CA VAL A 453 11.52 -31.57 14.73
C VAL A 453 11.46 -31.36 16.27
N PRO A 454 10.94 -32.30 17.11
CA PRO A 454 10.30 -33.61 16.87
C PRO A 454 8.82 -33.73 17.27
#